data_AF-A0A448KAI8-F1
#
_entry.id   AF-A0A448KAI8-F1
#
_cell.length_a   1.000
_cell.length_b   1.000
_cell.length_c   1.000
_cell.angle_alpha   90.00
_cell.angle_beta   90.00
_cell.angle_gamma   90.00
#
_symmetry.space_group_name_H-M   'P 1'
#
loop_
_entity.id
_entity.type
_entity.pdbx_description
1 polymer ?
#
loop_
_entity_poly.entity_id
_entity_poly.type
_entity_poly.pdbx_seq_one_letter_code
_entity_poly.pdbx_strand_id
1 'polypeptide(L)' 'MVDNLGALTAADPGLVGQYLRRAVDLVASGEVGIHIGERAPIQDAPRVIAALRQGSTIGKTVLVHEPQT' A
#
# COMPACT_ATOMS: atom_id res chain seq x y z
N MET A 1 12.94 -8.99 -7.11
CA MET A 1 11.79 -8.28 -7.70
C MET A 1 11.76 -6.90 -7.06
N VAL A 2 12.25 -5.89 -7.78
CA VAL A 2 12.08 -4.50 -7.35
C VAL A 2 10.59 -4.18 -7.40
N ASP A 3 10.06 -3.49 -6.40
CA ASP A 3 8.70 -2.94 -6.47
C ASP A 3 8.62 -2.02 -7.70
N ASN A 4 7.64 -2.26 -8.57
CA ASN A 4 7.43 -1.51 -9.80
C ASN A 4 7.30 -0.01 -9.52
N LEU A 5 6.70 0.38 -8.39
CA LEU A 5 6.59 1.78 -8.00
C LEU A 5 7.93 2.36 -7.56
N GLY A 6 8.73 1.60 -6.82
CA GLY A 6 10.08 2.01 -6.40
C GLY A 6 11.01 2.22 -7.59
N ALA A 7 10.98 1.31 -8.56
CA ALA A 7 11.75 1.44 -9.80
C ALA A 7 11.31 2.67 -10.62
N LEU A 8 10.01 2.91 -10.75
CA LEU A 8 9.48 4.07 -11.46
C LEU A 8 9.80 5.38 -10.73
N THR A 9 9.74 5.39 -9.40
CA THR A 9 10.08 6.58 -8.58
C THR A 9 11.55 6.96 -8.73
N ALA A 10 12.44 5.96 -8.82
CA ALA A 10 13.86 6.21 -9.06
C ALA A 10 14.13 6.75 -10.47
N ALA A 11 13.35 6.31 -11.47
CA ALA A 11 13.52 6.73 -12.86
C ALA A 11 12.90 8.11 -13.16
N ASP A 12 11.72 8.40 -12.61
CA ASP A 12 11.00 9.66 -12.82
C ASP A 12 10.18 10.08 -11.58
N PRO A 13 10.81 10.75 -10.60
CA PRO A 13 10.14 11.20 -9.40
C PRO A 13 9.09 12.30 -9.69
N GLY A 14 9.24 13.05 -10.79
CA GLY A 14 8.30 14.11 -11.17
C GLY A 14 6.96 13.54 -11.60
N LEU A 15 6.98 12.50 -12.44
CA LEU A 15 5.80 11.79 -12.89
C LEU A 15 5.08 11.10 -11.72
N VAL A 16 5.82 10.39 -10.86
CA VAL A 16 5.23 9.75 -9.68
C VAL A 16 4.60 10.79 -8.75
N GLY A 17 5.24 11.94 -8.55
CA GLY A 17 4.68 13.04 -7.75
C GLY A 17 3.39 13.61 -8.33
N GLN A 18 3.26 13.71 -9.67
CA GLN A 18 2.01 14.14 -10.31
C GLN A 18 0.88 13.15 -10.06
N TYR A 19 1.12 11.85 -10.27
CA TYR A 19 0.13 10.82 -10.01
C TYR A 19 -0.27 10.75 -8.54
N LEU A 20 0.68 10.88 -7.62
CA LEU A 20 0.39 10.90 -6.19
C LEU A 20 -0.52 12.06 -5.81
N ARG A 21 -0.23 13.29 -6.28
CA ARG A 21 -1.12 14.44 -6.03
C ARG A 21 -2.53 14.20 -6.54
N ARG A 22 -2.66 13.72 -7.79
CA ARG A 22 -3.98 13.41 -8.36
C ARG A 22 -4.71 12.33 -7.56
N ALA A 23 -4.01 11.29 -7.11
CA ALA A 23 -4.61 10.24 -6.30
C ALA A 23 -5.10 10.78 -4.94
N VAL A 24 -4.34 11.69 -4.31
CA VAL A 24 -4.75 12.36 -3.07
C VAL A 24 -6.00 13.20 -3.30
N ASP A 25 -6.06 13.99 -4.38
CA ASP A 25 -7.24 14.81 -4.71
C ASP A 25 -8.50 13.95 -4.89
N LEU A 26 -8.37 12.82 -5.59
CA LEU A 26 -9.47 11.87 -5.83
C LEU A 26 -9.96 11.19 -4.54
N VAL A 27 -9.05 10.90 -3.61
CA VAL A 27 -9.42 10.35 -2.30
C VAL A 27 -10.12 11.42 -1.46
N ALA A 28 -9.62 12.65 -1.49
CA ALA A 28 -10.19 13.77 -0.75
C ALA A 28 -11.59 14.17 -1.27
N SER A 29 -11.82 14.07 -2.58
CA SER A 29 -13.14 14.32 -3.19
C SER A 29 -14.13 13.16 -2.98
N GLY A 30 -13.67 12.01 -2.51
CA GLY A 30 -14.47 10.80 -2.37
C GLY A 30 -14.72 10.05 -3.69
N GLU A 31 -14.13 10.50 -4.80
CA GLU A 31 -14.18 9.81 -6.09
C GLU A 31 -13.45 8.45 -6.04
N VAL A 32 -12.46 8.31 -5.15
CA VAL A 32 -11.72 7.08 -4.92
C VAL A 32 -11.75 6.70 -3.43
N GLY A 33 -12.28 5.51 -3.13
CA GLY A 33 -12.22 4.91 -1.79
C GLY A 33 -11.06 3.92 -1.66
N ILE A 34 -10.36 3.94 -0.52
CA ILE A 34 -9.34 2.95 -0.18
C ILE A 34 -9.97 1.84 0.65
N HIS A 35 -10.09 0.63 0.07
CA HIS A 35 -10.58 -0.54 0.79
C HIS A 35 -9.43 -1.25 1.53
N ILE A 36 -9.41 -1.08 2.85
CA ILE A 36 -8.52 -1.83 3.75
C ILE A 36 -9.24 -3.12 4.12
N GLY A 37 -8.76 -4.25 3.58
CA GLY A 37 -9.32 -5.58 3.87
C GLY A 37 -8.87 -6.13 5.21
N GLU A 38 -7.65 -5.77 5.65
CA GLU A 38 -7.07 -6.25 6.89
C GLU A 38 -6.10 -5.22 7.48
N ARG A 39 -6.12 -5.07 8.81
CA ARG A 39 -5.05 -4.43 9.58
C ARG A 39 -4.45 -5.48 10.50
N ALA A 40 -3.15 -5.75 10.38
CA ALA A 40 -2.47 -6.78 11.16
C ALA A 40 -1.24 -6.18 11.86
N PRO A 41 -0.82 -6.69 13.03
CA PRO A 41 0.43 -6.27 13.67
C PRO A 41 1.64 -6.54 12.76
N ILE A 42 2.72 -5.76 12.88
CA ILE A 42 3.93 -5.97 12.06
C ILE A 42 4.55 -7.37 12.27
N GLN A 43 4.33 -7.96 13.46
CA GLN A 43 4.78 -9.30 13.81
C GLN A 43 4.08 -10.37 12.97
N ASP A 44 2.88 -10.09 12.46
CA ASP A 44 2.11 -10.95 11.58
C ASP A 44 2.53 -10.86 10.09
N ALA A 45 3.54 -10.04 9.76
CA ALA A 45 4.01 -9.88 8.39
C ALA A 45 4.27 -11.22 7.66
N PRO A 46 4.87 -12.26 8.27
CA PRO A 46 5.09 -13.54 7.60
C PRO A 46 3.77 -14.19 7.14
N ARG A 47 2.73 -14.16 7.97
CA ARG A 47 1.39 -14.70 7.65
C ARG A 47 0.75 -13.91 6.51
N VAL A 48 0.77 -12.58 6.61
CA VAL A 48 0.19 -11.70 5.60
C VAL A 48 0.87 -11.88 4.24
N ILE A 49 2.20 -11.99 4.21
CA ILE A 49 2.96 -12.22 2.98
C ILE A 49 2.66 -13.61 2.41
N ALA A 50 2.50 -14.63 3.24
CA ALA A 50 2.12 -15.97 2.79
C ALA A 50 0.73 -15.97 2.14
N ALA A 51 -0.26 -15.30 2.75
CA ALA A 51 -1.60 -15.15 2.19
C ALA A 51 -1.58 -14.38 0.84
N LEU A 52 -0.81 -13.29 0.76
CA LEU A 52 -0.65 -12.52 -0.47
C LEU A 52 -0.07 -13.37 -1.61
N ARG A 53 0.95 -14.20 -1.33
CA ARG A 53 1.56 -15.09 -2.31
C ARG A 53 0.62 -16.21 -2.77
N GLN A 54 -0.31 -16.62 -1.93
CA GLN A 54 -1.34 -17.59 -2.25
C GLN A 54 -2.52 -16.98 -3.02
N GLY A 55 -2.56 -15.65 -3.18
CA GLY A 55 -3.64 -14.95 -3.85
C GLY A 55 -4.96 -14.92 -3.05
N SER A 56 -4.90 -15.16 -1.74
CA SER A 56 -6.09 -15.27 -0.88
C SER A 56 -6.51 -13.93 -0.26
N THR A 57 -5.83 -12.83 -0.59
CA THR A 57 -6.11 -11.49 -0.05
C THR A 57 -7.08 -10.72 -0.95
N ILE A 58 -8.14 -10.16 -0.37
CA ILE A 58 -9.03 -9.19 -1.03
C ILE A 58 -8.73 -7.81 -0.43
N GLY A 59 -8.45 -6.83 -1.29
CA GLY A 59 -8.14 -5.45 -0.86
C GLY A 59 -6.73 -5.26 -0.31
N LYS A 60 -6.51 -4.14 0.39
CA LYS A 60 -5.20 -3.79 0.97
C LYS A 60 -5.09 -4.32 2.40
N THR A 61 -4.06 -5.13 2.67
CA THR A 61 -3.61 -5.39 4.05
C THR A 61 -2.63 -4.31 4.50
N VAL A 62 -2.82 -3.78 5.70
CA VAL A 62 -1.95 -2.78 6.34
C VAL A 62 -1.29 -3.42 7.55
N LEU A 63 0.05 -3.44 7.57
CA LEU A 63 0.79 -3.84 8.76
C LEU A 63 0.95 -2.64 9.68
N VAL A 64 0.56 -2.81 10.94
CA VAL A 64 0.58 -1.77 11.97
C VAL A 64 1.77 -2.03 12.89
N HIS A 65 2.61 -1.02 13.06
CA HIS A 65 3.65 -1.03 14.08
C HIS A 65 3.07 -0.43 15.36
N GLU A 66 2.97 -1.23 16.43
CA GLU A 66 2.63 -0.67 17.74
C GLU A 66 3.84 0.12 18.27
N PRO A 67 3.63 1.35 18.80
CA PRO A 67 4.68 2.03 19.52
C PRO A 67 5.06 1.20 20.75
N GLN A 68 6.35 0.83 20.88
CA GLN A 68 6.85 0.20 22.09
C GLN A 68 6.60 1.16 23.26
N THR A 69 5.74 0.75 24.19
CA THR A 69 5.45 1.51 25.41
C THR A 69 6.57 1.31 26.42
#